data_AF-A0A965R627-F1
#
_entry.id   AF-A0A965R627-F1
#
_cell.length_a   1.000
_cell.length_b   1.000
_cell.length_c   1.000
_cell.angle_alpha   90.00
_cell.angle_beta   90.00
_cell.angle_gamma   90.00
#
_symmetry.space_group_name_H-M   'P 1'
#
loop_
_entity.id
_entity.type
_entity.pdbx_description
1 polymer ?
#
loop_
_entity_poly.entity_id
_entity_poly.type
_entity_poly.pdbx_seq_one_letter_code
_entity_poly.pdbx_strand_id
1 'polypeptide(L)'
;AHAWAWVVWDEQRAYYLMGARSSEAPHASALTYLLWQMMLLQKSKGKMSFDLEGSMDQGVANYYQGFPTQKTMYVAAQKNSHWLWKLRALFQ
;
A
#
# COMPACT_ATOMS: atom_id res chain seq x y z
N ALA A 1 10.64 15.29 -15.23
CA ALA A 1 10.49 14.49 -13.99
C ALA A 1 9.90 13.14 -14.35
N HIS A 2 10.58 12.05 -13.99
CA HIS A 2 10.20 10.69 -14.38
C HIS A 2 9.76 9.88 -13.17
N ALA A 3 8.74 9.05 -13.33
CA ALA A 3 8.29 8.08 -12.35
C ALA A 3 7.83 6.82 -13.08
N TRP A 4 7.90 5.69 -12.39
CA TRP A 4 7.34 4.43 -12.85
C TRP A 4 6.54 3.79 -11.72
N ALA A 5 5.54 3.00 -12.10
CA ALA A 5 4.71 2.22 -11.19
C ALA A 5 4.44 0.86 -11.81
N TRP A 6 4.57 -0.19 -11.02
CA TRP A 6 4.20 -1.54 -11.36
C TRP A 6 2.84 -1.85 -10.73
N VAL A 7 1.85 -1.98 -11.60
CA VAL A 7 0.47 -2.30 -11.23
C VAL A 7 0.11 -3.64 -11.84
N VAL A 8 -0.36 -4.56 -11.01
CA VAL A 8 -0.95 -5.84 -11.45
C VAL A 8 -2.45 -5.81 -11.16
N TRP A 9 -3.23 -6.68 -11.80
CA TRP A 9 -4.66 -6.74 -11.56
C TRP A 9 -5.20 -8.15 -11.78
N ASP A 10 -6.26 -8.47 -11.04
CA ASP A 10 -7.10 -9.65 -11.26
C ASP A 10 -8.44 -9.22 -11.87
N GLU A 11 -9.47 -10.07 -11.82
CA GLU A 11 -10.81 -9.76 -12.33
C GLU A 11 -11.44 -8.56 -11.62
N GLN A 12 -11.28 -8.45 -10.31
CA GLN A 12 -11.98 -7.50 -9.44
C GLN A 12 -11.15 -6.28 -9.06
N ARG A 13 -9.83 -6.40 -8.92
CA ARG A 13 -8.97 -5.40 -8.26
C ARG A 13 -7.67 -5.17 -9.01
N ALA A 14 -7.10 -3.99 -8.82
CA ALA A 14 -5.73 -3.68 -9.19
C ALA A 14 -4.88 -3.44 -7.94
N TYR A 15 -3.58 -3.72 -8.03
CA TYR A 15 -2.62 -3.67 -6.92
C TYR A 15 -1.38 -2.90 -7.35
N TYR A 16 -1.04 -1.86 -6.61
CA TYR A 16 0.23 -1.14 -6.76
C TYR A 16 1.32 -1.86 -5.96
N LEU A 17 2.14 -2.66 -6.65
CA LEU A 17 3.20 -3.45 -6.02
C LEU A 17 4.41 -2.57 -5.67
N MET A 18 4.85 -1.76 -6.63
CA MET A 18 6.06 -0.96 -6.51
C MET A 18 6.02 0.27 -7.40
N GLY A 19 6.78 1.29 -7.04
CA GLY A 19 7.02 2.44 -7.88
C GLY A 19 8.18 3.27 -7.37
N ALA A 20 8.73 4.09 -8.25
CA ALA A 20 9.78 5.01 -7.89
C ALA A 20 9.68 6.30 -8.73
N ARG A 21 10.42 7.31 -8.29
CA ARG A 21 10.55 8.60 -8.97
C ARG A 21 12.02 9.00 -9.05
N SER A 22 12.39 9.70 -10.12
CA SER A 22 13.74 10.25 -10.27
C SER A 22 14.04 11.23 -9.12
N SER A 23 15.26 11.14 -8.59
CA SER A 23 15.79 12.04 -7.55
C SER A 23 16.09 13.44 -8.06
N GLU A 24 16.18 13.64 -9.38
CA GLU A 24 16.52 14.92 -10.01
C GLU A 24 15.41 15.98 -9.89
N ALA A 25 14.17 15.54 -9.63
CA ALA A 25 13.02 16.43 -9.49
C ALA A 25 12.11 15.97 -8.32
N PRO A 26 12.59 16.07 -7.07
CA PRO A 26 11.90 15.51 -5.90
C PRO A 26 10.61 16.26 -5.54
N HIS A 27 10.41 17.48 -6.04
CA HIS A 27 9.16 18.23 -5.88
C HIS A 27 8.15 17.95 -6.99
N ALA A 28 8.52 17.19 -8.02
CA ALA A 28 7.57 16.81 -9.05
C ALA A 28 6.64 15.72 -8.50
N SER A 29 5.34 16.01 -8.53
CA SER A 29 4.26 15.06 -8.20
C SER A 29 4.06 13.98 -9.28
N ALA A 30 5.13 13.57 -9.97
CA ALA A 30 5.09 12.65 -11.11
C ALA A 30 4.55 11.27 -10.71
N LEU A 31 4.99 10.73 -9.57
CA LEU A 31 4.46 9.46 -9.05
C LEU A 31 2.99 9.60 -8.64
N THR A 32 2.63 10.71 -7.98
CA THR A 32 1.24 10.99 -7.59
C THR A 32 0.32 11.06 -8.81
N TYR A 33 0.74 11.79 -9.84
CA TYR A 33 0.02 11.88 -11.11
C TYR A 33 -0.09 10.52 -11.79
N LEU A 34 1.01 9.76 -11.86
CA LEU A 34 1.01 8.42 -12.44
C LEU A 34 0.03 7.48 -11.73
N LEU A 35 0.06 7.43 -10.39
CA LEU A 35 -0.87 6.60 -9.62
C LEU A 35 -2.33 7.02 -9.84
N TRP A 36 -2.61 8.32 -9.89
CA TRP A 36 -3.95 8.81 -10.21
C TRP A 36 -4.42 8.34 -11.59
N GLN A 37 -3.57 8.44 -12.62
CA GLN A 37 -3.88 7.95 -13.96
C GLN A 37 -4.09 6.43 -13.97
N MET A 38 -3.31 5.66 -13.20
CA MET A 38 -3.49 4.23 -13.06
C MET A 38 -4.83 3.88 -12.39
N MET A 39 -5.24 4.61 -11.35
CA MET A 39 -6.55 4.43 -10.71
C MET A 39 -7.69 4.66 -11.71
N LEU A 40 -7.62 5.74 -12.49
CA LEU A 40 -8.61 6.05 -13.53
C LEU A 40 -8.63 4.98 -14.64
N LEU A 41 -7.45 4.51 -15.07
CA LEU A 41 -7.33 3.45 -16.08
C LEU A 41 -7.92 2.13 -15.60
N GLN A 42 -7.67 1.74 -14.35
CA GLN A 42 -8.22 0.49 -13.81
C GLN A 42 -9.72 0.59 -13.57
N LYS A 43 -10.21 1.78 -13.17
CA LYS A 43 -11.65 2.07 -13.11
C LYS A 43 -12.31 1.95 -14.48
N SER A 44 -11.69 2.47 -15.54
CA SER A 44 -12.23 2.35 -16.91
C SER A 44 -12.20 0.90 -17.44
N LYS A 45 -11.30 0.06 -16.90
CA LYS A 45 -11.26 -1.39 -17.13
C LYS A 45 -12.21 -2.20 -16.24
N GLY A 46 -13.07 -1.54 -15.45
CA GLY A 46 -14.10 -2.20 -14.64
C GLY A 46 -13.62 -2.76 -13.30
N LYS A 47 -12.43 -2.38 -12.82
CA LYS A 47 -11.96 -2.80 -11.49
C LYS A 47 -12.78 -2.11 -10.40
N MET A 48 -13.19 -2.90 -9.41
CA MET A 48 -13.97 -2.45 -8.27
C MET A 48 -13.12 -1.65 -7.27
N SER A 49 -11.83 -1.98 -7.16
CA SER A 49 -10.92 -1.28 -6.26
C SER A 49 -9.50 -1.20 -6.80
N PHE A 50 -8.76 -0.23 -6.26
CA PHE A 50 -7.34 -0.06 -6.47
C PHE A 50 -6.65 -0.12 -5.10
N ASP A 51 -5.85 -1.16 -4.88
CA ASP A 51 -5.13 -1.40 -3.64
C ASP A 51 -3.73 -0.78 -3.72
N LEU A 52 -3.39 0.03 -2.72
CA LEU A 52 -2.05 0.61 -2.54
C LEU A 52 -1.17 -0.26 -1.62
N GLU A 53 -1.65 -1.45 -1.24
CA GLU A 53 -1.19 -2.39 -0.21
C GLU A 53 -1.21 -1.83 1.22
N GLY A 54 -0.82 -0.57 1.37
CA GLY A 54 -0.63 0.09 2.65
C GLY A 54 0.82 0.01 3.11
N SER A 55 1.10 0.63 4.26
CA SER A 55 2.42 0.60 4.88
C SER A 55 2.31 0.90 6.37
N MET A 56 3.19 0.29 7.17
CA MET A 56 3.38 0.65 8.58
C MET A 56 4.35 1.82 8.74
N ASP A 57 5.06 2.21 7.67
CA ASP A 57 5.82 3.45 7.64
C ASP A 57 4.85 4.64 7.59
N GLN A 58 4.95 5.55 8.56
CA GLN A 58 4.03 6.67 8.71
C GLN A 58 4.11 7.65 7.52
N GLY A 59 5.29 7.85 6.94
CA GLY A 59 5.48 8.73 5.79
C GLY A 59 4.75 8.20 4.56
N VAL A 60 4.92 6.90 4.28
CA VAL A 60 4.21 6.21 3.21
C VAL A 60 2.70 6.18 3.46
N ALA A 61 2.28 5.89 4.70
CA ALA A 61 0.86 5.90 5.06
C ALA A 61 0.21 7.28 4.93
N ASN A 62 0.94 8.36 5.20
CA ASN A 62 0.48 9.74 5.00
C ASN A 62 0.39 10.09 3.51
N TYR A 63 1.34 9.62 2.70
CA TYR A 63 1.28 9.79 1.25
C TYR A 63 0.03 9.15 0.65
N TYR A 64 -0.30 7.90 1.04
CA TYR A 64 -1.49 7.21 0.55
C TYR A 64 -2.81 7.88 0.98
N GLN A 65 -2.84 8.53 2.15
CA GLN A 65 -4.00 9.32 2.60
C GLN A 65 -4.30 10.54 1.71
N GLY A 66 -3.37 10.97 0.86
CA GLY A 66 -3.62 12.02 -0.13
C GLY A 66 -4.56 11.59 -1.27
N PHE A 67 -4.82 10.29 -1.41
CA PHE A 67 -5.79 9.73 -2.35
C PHE A 67 -7.11 9.41 -1.63
N PRO A 68 -8.24 9.28 -2.35
CA PRO A 68 -9.53 8.90 -1.75
C PRO A 68 -9.52 7.42 -1.31
N THR A 69 -8.81 7.13 -0.23
CA THR A 69 -8.49 5.78 0.24
C THR A 69 -9.13 5.50 1.59
N GLN A 70 -9.36 4.21 1.85
CA GLN A 70 -9.77 3.70 3.15
C GLN A 70 -8.66 2.80 3.69
N LYS A 71 -8.27 2.99 4.95
CA LYS A 71 -7.30 2.12 5.63
C LYS A 71 -7.95 0.77 5.92
N THR A 72 -7.31 -0.31 5.47
CA THR A 72 -7.75 -1.69 5.69
C THR A 72 -6.63 -2.45 6.39
N MET A 73 -6.94 -3.12 7.49
CA MET A 73 -5.99 -4.01 8.17
C MET A 73 -6.11 -5.42 7.59
N TYR A 74 -5.04 -5.91 6.97
CA TYR A 74 -4.98 -7.26 6.41
C TYR A 74 -4.52 -8.29 7.42
N VAL A 75 -3.47 -7.99 8.18
CA VAL A 75 -2.87 -8.88 9.18
C VAL A 75 -2.58 -8.09 10.44
N ALA A 76 -3.11 -8.56 11.57
CA ALA A 76 -2.80 -8.01 12.88
C ALA A 76 -2.04 -9.07 13.68
N ALA A 77 -0.78 -8.79 14.00
CA ALA A 77 0.02 -9.59 14.92
C ALA A 77 0.22 -8.78 16.20
N GLN A 78 -0.11 -9.37 17.35
CA GLN A 78 0.12 -8.76 18.65
C GLN A 78 0.98 -9.67 19.50
N LYS A 79 2.04 -9.10 20.09
CA LYS A 79 2.89 -9.83 21.04
C LYS A 79 2.15 -9.96 22.37
N ASN A 80 1.88 -11.19 22.80
CA ASN A 80 1.41 -11.47 24.15
C ASN A 80 2.60 -11.67 25.09
N SER A 81 2.84 -10.70 25.97
CA SER A 81 3.94 -10.72 26.94
C SER A 81 3.56 -11.31 28.29
N HIS A 82 2.32 -11.81 28.43
CA HIS A 82 1.83 -12.33 29.70
C HIS A 82 2.61 -13.58 30.11
N TRP A 83 3.03 -13.64 31.38
CA TRP A 83 3.89 -14.70 31.91
C TRP A 83 3.29 -16.11 31.77
N LEU A 84 1.95 -16.23 31.80
CA LEU A 84 1.25 -17.50 31.54
C LEU A 84 1.58 -18.12 30.18
N TRP A 85 1.83 -17.31 29.15
CA TRP A 85 2.24 -17.82 27.84
C TRP A 85 3.68 -18.35 27.84
N LYS A 86 4.54 -17.82 28.72
CA LYS A 86 5.90 -18.33 28.92
C LYS A 86 5.90 -19.65 29.68
N LEU A 87 4.98 -19.84 30.64
CA LEU A 87 4.81 -21.10 31.36
C LEU A 87 4.45 -22.27 30.44
N ARG A 88 3.60 -22.04 29.44
CA ARG A 88 3.22 -23.08 28.46
C ARG A 88 4.44 -23.68 27.73
N ALA A 89 5.49 -22.90 27.52
CA ALA A 89 6.72 -23.35 26.86
C ALA A 89 7.61 -24.24 27.74
N LEU A 90 7.37 -24.30 29.06
CA LEU A 90 8.12 -25.15 30.00
C LEU A 90 7.53 -26.56 30.17
N PHE A 91 6.31 -26.79 29.63
CA PHE A 91 5.59 -28.07 29.72
C PHE A 91 5.41 -28.75 28.35
N GLN A 92 6.15 -28.30 27.33
CA GLN A 92 6.35 -28.99 26.04
C GLN A 92 7.74 -29.58 26.01
#